data_AF-A0A9E2V5X4-F1
#
_entry.id   AF-A0A9E2V5X4-F1
#
_cell.length_a   1.000
_cell.length_b   1.000
_cell.length_c   1.000
_cell.angle_alpha   90.00
_cell.angle_beta   90.00
_cell.angle_gamma   90.00
#
_symmetry.space_group_name_H-M   'P 1'
#
loop_
_entity.id
_entity.type
_entity.pdbx_description
1 polymer ?
#
loop_
_entity_poly.entity_id
_entity_poly.type
_entity_poly.pdbx_seq_one_letter_code
_entity_poly.pdbx_strand_id
1 'polypeptide(L)'
;RLHKIREELVWDWTPGAWTEPWHVHGVGADLTFTPFHDRVSLTDLTLVRSSTHQCFGHWSGWVLDEAGHRQSVDGIVGSAEDVEQRW
;
A
#
# COMPACT_ATOMS: atom_id res chain seq x y z
N ARG A 1 -4.53 -9.12 -18.12
CA ARG A 1 -5.90 -8.76 -17.68
C ARG A 1 -5.76 -8.01 -16.36
N LEU A 2 -6.52 -6.94 -16.15
CA LEU A 2 -6.44 -6.12 -14.95
C LEU A 2 -7.68 -6.36 -14.09
N HIS A 3 -7.49 -6.55 -12.79
CA HIS A 3 -8.57 -6.67 -11.81
C HIS A 3 -8.41 -5.57 -10.77
N LYS A 4 -9.52 -4.91 -10.42
CA LYS A 4 -9.54 -3.87 -9.39
C LYS A 4 -10.19 -4.42 -8.13
N ILE A 5 -9.48 -4.34 -7.00
CA ILE A 5 -10.05 -4.52 -5.67
C ILE A 5 -10.88 -3.27 -5.35
N ARG A 6 -12.17 -3.45 -5.10
CA ARG A 6 -13.12 -2.34 -4.81
C ARG A 6 -13.50 -2.24 -3.34
N GLU A 7 -13.26 -3.30 -2.58
CA GLU A 7 -13.50 -3.27 -1.14
C GLU A 7 -12.51 -2.32 -0.45
N GLU A 8 -12.94 -1.81 0.69
CA GLU A 8 -12.02 -1.18 1.63
C GLU A 8 -11.12 -2.28 2.21
N LEU A 9 -9.82 -2.04 2.22
CA LEU A 9 -8.84 -2.94 2.82
C LEU A 9 -8.40 -2.37 4.16
N VAL A 10 -8.08 -3.25 5.09
CA VAL A 10 -7.40 -2.86 6.32
C VAL A 10 -5.90 -2.83 6.04
N TRP A 11 -5.24 -1.79 6.53
CA TRP A 11 -3.81 -1.56 6.38
C TRP A 11 -3.19 -1.49 7.76
N ASP A 12 -2.41 -2.52 8.10
CA ASP A 12 -1.64 -2.58 9.33
C ASP A 12 -0.18 -2.23 9.02
N TRP A 13 0.25 -1.12 9.62
CA TRP A 13 1.60 -0.60 9.51
C TRP A 13 1.91 0.26 10.73
N THR A 14 3.19 0.52 10.96
CA THR A 14 3.65 1.33 12.10
C THR A 14 3.93 2.77 11.65
N PRO A 15 3.17 3.77 12.14
CA PRO A 15 3.47 5.19 11.91
C PRO A 15 4.92 5.53 12.23
N GLY A 16 5.62 6.18 11.28
CA GLY A 16 7.03 6.51 11.41
C GLY A 16 8.01 5.41 10.98
N ALA A 17 7.53 4.21 10.66
CA ALA A 17 8.36 3.08 10.24
C ALA A 17 7.97 2.57 8.84
N TRP A 18 7.89 3.48 7.85
CA TRP A 18 7.41 3.20 6.49
C TRP A 18 8.20 2.14 5.71
N THR A 19 9.39 1.74 6.18
CA THR A 19 10.20 0.68 5.55
C THR A 19 10.02 -0.70 6.17
N GLU A 20 9.28 -0.81 7.28
CA GLU A 20 8.85 -2.11 7.80
C GLU A 20 7.78 -2.73 6.89
N PRO A 21 7.56 -4.06 6.92
CA PRO A 21 6.51 -4.68 6.13
C PRO A 21 5.11 -4.21 6.52
N TRP A 22 4.25 -3.94 5.54
CA TRP A 22 2.86 -3.54 5.74
C TRP A 22 1.97 -4.75 5.44
N HIS A 23 1.01 -5.02 6.31
CA HIS A 23 0.00 -6.05 6.06
C HIS A 23 -1.28 -5.39 5.55
N VAL A 24 -1.78 -5.89 4.42
CA VAL A 24 -2.96 -5.35 3.74
C VAL A 24 -3.93 -6.49 3.53
N HIS A 25 -5.10 -6.43 4.16
CA HIS A 25 -6.02 -7.55 4.18
C HIS A 25 -7.50 -7.14 4.09
N GLY A 26 -8.31 -8.07 3.62
CA GLY A 26 -9.74 -7.92 3.36
C GLY A 26 -10.39 -9.25 2.98
N VAL A 27 -11.62 -9.21 2.48
CA VAL A 27 -12.29 -10.45 2.02
C VAL A 27 -11.64 -10.98 0.75
N GLY A 28 -11.23 -10.06 -0.13
CA GLY A 28 -10.66 -10.33 -1.44
C GLY A 28 -9.13 -10.36 -1.50
N ALA A 29 -8.42 -10.06 -0.41
CA ALA A 29 -6.96 -10.03 -0.42
C ALA A 29 -6.34 -10.28 0.96
N ASP A 30 -5.13 -10.84 0.95
CA ASP A 30 -4.23 -10.89 2.09
C ASP A 30 -2.80 -10.79 1.54
N LEU A 31 -2.19 -9.64 1.76
CA LEU A 31 -0.95 -9.23 1.10
C LEU A 31 0.02 -8.65 2.12
N THR A 32 1.30 -8.95 1.94
CA THR A 32 2.41 -8.26 2.59
C THR A 32 3.14 -7.43 1.56
N PHE A 33 3.31 -6.14 1.87
CA PHE A 33 4.20 -5.25 1.13
C PHE A 33 5.50 -5.11 1.91
N THR A 34 6.64 -5.39 1.27
CA THR A 34 7.98 -5.23 1.86
C THR A 34 8.73 -4.10 1.13
N PRO A 35 8.76 -2.89 1.70
CA PRO A 35 9.43 -1.75 1.09
C PRO A 35 10.95 -1.94 0.99
N PHE A 36 11.57 -1.43 -0.06
CA PHE A 36 13.03 -1.27 -0.19
C PHE A 36 13.45 0.18 -0.45
N HIS A 37 12.52 1.08 -0.75
CA HIS A 37 12.79 2.49 -0.97
C HIS A 37 11.59 3.34 -0.55
N ASP A 38 11.82 4.41 0.21
CA ASP A 38 10.82 5.44 0.54
C ASP A 38 11.21 6.77 -0.11
N ARG A 39 10.28 7.32 -0.90
CA ARG A 39 10.37 8.66 -1.46
C ARG A 39 9.44 9.58 -0.69
N VAL A 40 10.05 10.48 0.09
CA VAL A 40 9.33 11.47 0.89
C VAL A 40 9.10 12.75 0.09
N SER A 41 7.86 13.26 0.08
CA SER A 41 7.49 14.55 -0.49
C SER A 41 6.75 15.40 0.56
N LEU A 42 7.28 16.59 0.83
CA LEU A 42 6.73 17.54 1.81
C LEU A 42 6.34 18.84 1.11
N THR A 43 5.12 19.31 1.34
CA THR A 43 4.65 20.63 0.90
C THR A 43 4.16 21.41 2.11
N ASP A 44 4.66 22.65 2.27
CA ASP A 44 4.25 23.59 3.31
C ASP A 44 4.00 24.96 2.67
N LEU A 45 2.72 25.30 2.47
CA LEU A 45 2.27 26.55 1.87
C LEU A 45 1.26 27.21 2.80
N THR A 46 1.75 27.88 3.86
CA THR A 46 1.07 28.78 4.83
C THR A 46 -0.22 28.29 5.50
N LEU A 47 -1.17 27.73 4.76
CA LEU A 47 -2.41 27.09 5.21
C LEU A 47 -2.50 25.61 4.80
N VAL A 48 -1.73 25.17 3.80
CA VAL A 48 -1.76 23.79 3.29
C VAL A 48 -0.48 23.07 3.70
N ARG A 49 -0.62 21.93 4.38
CA ARG A 49 0.49 21.03 4.69
C ARG A 49 0.19 19.63 4.18
N SER A 50 1.09 19.07 3.37
CA SER A 50 1.01 17.68 2.91
C SER A 50 2.31 16.93 3.18
N SER A 51 2.20 15.73 3.73
CA SER A 51 3.29 14.76 3.82
C SER A 51 2.92 13.50 3.05
N THR A 52 3.78 13.05 2.15
CA THR A 52 3.58 11.83 1.39
C THR A 52 4.83 10.95 1.48
N HIS A 53 4.63 9.72 1.93
CA HIS A 53 5.61 8.64 1.92
C HIS A 53 5.24 7.67 0.80
N GLN A 54 5.93 7.77 -0.33
CA GLN A 54 5.75 6.87 -1.46
C GLN A 54 6.78 5.75 -1.38
N CYS A 55 6.34 4.59 -0.93
CA CYS A 55 7.18 3.42 -0.76
C CYS A 55 7.14 2.53 -2.01
N PHE A 56 8.31 2.04 -2.41
CA PHE A 56 8.48 1.02 -3.45
C PHE A 56 9.03 -0.25 -2.82
N GLY A 57 8.51 -1.40 -3.26
CA GLY A 57 8.73 -2.67 -2.56
C GLY A 57 8.27 -3.87 -3.35
N HIS A 58 8.33 -5.02 -2.70
CA HIS A 58 7.77 -6.27 -3.21
C HIS A 58 6.44 -6.59 -2.53
N TRP A 59 5.48 -7.02 -3.32
CA TRP A 59 4.22 -7.57 -2.85
C TRP A 59 4.26 -9.10 -2.89
N SER A 60 3.75 -9.73 -1.84
CA SER A 60 3.53 -11.18 -1.75
C SER A 60 2.22 -11.48 -1.04
N GLY A 61 1.59 -12.62 -1.33
CA GLY A 61 0.32 -13.05 -0.73
C GLY A 61 -0.67 -13.56 -1.76
N TRP A 62 -1.94 -13.21 -1.63
CA TRP A 62 -2.98 -13.59 -2.60
C TRP A 62 -4.08 -12.54 -2.75
N VAL A 63 -4.74 -12.58 -3.91
CA VAL A 63 -5.94 -11.79 -4.23
C VAL A 63 -7.01 -12.67 -4.87
N LEU A 64 -8.30 -12.34 -4.74
CA LEU A 64 -9.37 -12.98 -5.49
C LEU A 64 -9.55 -12.34 -6.87
N ASP A 65 -9.78 -13.18 -7.88
CA ASP A 65 -10.29 -12.72 -9.16
C ASP A 65 -11.82 -12.48 -9.13
N GLU A 66 -12.39 -12.02 -10.24
CA GLU A 66 -13.83 -11.75 -10.38
C GLU A 66 -14.71 -13.01 -10.24
N ALA A 67 -14.13 -14.20 -10.38
CA ALA A 67 -14.82 -15.48 -10.18
C ALA A 67 -14.61 -16.04 -8.76
N GLY A 68 -13.87 -15.33 -7.90
CA GLY A 68 -13.58 -15.74 -6.53
C GLY A 68 -12.42 -16.73 -6.41
N HIS A 69 -11.60 -16.92 -7.45
CA HIS A 69 -10.41 -17.77 -7.34
C HIS A 69 -9.23 -16.98 -6.78
N ARG A 70 -8.48 -17.60 -5.87
CA ARG A 70 -7.23 -17.04 -5.36
C ARG A 70 -6.15 -17.06 -6.45
N GLN A 71 -5.57 -15.90 -6.66
CA GLN A 71 -4.39 -15.68 -7.48
C GLN A 71 -3.23 -15.37 -6.54
N SER A 72 -2.13 -16.12 -6.69
CA SER A 72 -0.92 -15.87 -5.90
C SER A 72 -0.20 -14.62 -6.40
N VAL A 73 0.29 -13.85 -5.44
CA VAL A 73 1.22 -12.74 -5.65
C VAL A 73 2.54 -13.16 -5.01
N ASP A 74 3.62 -13.18 -5.78
CA ASP A 74 4.92 -13.67 -5.32
C ASP A 74 6.03 -12.75 -5.79
N GLY A 75 6.49 -11.87 -4.90
CA GLY A 75 7.65 -11.01 -5.12
C GLY A 75 7.48 -10.01 -6.26
N ILE A 76 6.27 -9.54 -6.56
CA ILE A 76 6.06 -8.56 -7.63
C ILE A 76 6.47 -7.17 -7.14
N VAL A 77 7.19 -6.42 -7.97
CA VAL A 77 7.54 -5.03 -7.64
C VAL A 77 6.33 -4.12 -7.78
N GLY A 78 6.10 -3.26 -6.80
CA GLY A 78 5.03 -2.27 -6.80
C GLY A 78 5.27 -1.15 -5.79
N SER A 79 4.22 -0.39 -5.50
CA SER A 79 4.27 0.74 -4.57
C SER A 79 3.08 0.76 -3.61
N ALA A 80 3.27 1.42 -2.47
CA ALA A 80 2.24 1.80 -1.51
C ALA A 80 2.53 3.23 -1.03
N GLU A 81 1.48 3.98 -0.64
CA GLU A 81 1.63 5.38 -0.24
C GLU A 81 0.88 5.63 1.07
N ASP A 82 1.52 6.35 1.98
CA ASP A 82 0.88 6.99 3.13
C ASP A 82 0.84 8.52 2.86
N VAL A 83 -0.35 9.11 2.99
CA VAL A 83 -0.61 10.50 2.61
C VAL A 83 -1.37 11.21 3.72
N GLU A 84 -0.68 12.14 4.39
CA GLU A 84 -1.30 13.05 5.35
C GLU A 84 -1.53 14.42 4.70
N GLN A 85 -2.78 14.87 4.67
CA GLN A 85 -3.14 16.22 4.21
C GLN A 85 -3.86 16.99 5.32
N ARG A 86 -3.44 18.24 5.53
CA ARG A 86 -4.16 19.24 6.33
C ARG A 86 -4.52 20.42 5.44
N TRP A 87 -5.80 20.81 5.49
CA TRP A 87 -6.42 21.86 4.69
C TRP A 87 -7.21 22.82 5.58
#